data_AF-A0A4P5T818-F1
#
_entry.id   AF-A0A4P5T818-F1
#
_cell.length_a   1.000
_cell.length_b   1.000
_cell.length_c   1.000
_cell.angle_alpha   90.00
_cell.angle_beta   90.00
_cell.angle_gamma   90.00
#
_symmetry.space_group_name_H-M   'P 1'
#
loop_
_entity.id
_entity.type
_entity.pdbx_description
1 polymer ?
#
loop_
_entity_poly.entity_id
_entity_poly.type
_entity_poly.pdbx_seq_one_letter_code
_entity_poly.pdbx_strand_id
1 'polypeptide(L)'
;MEGGGMIFINLHFMKYILICLLILCISGFRSERFYHFSLRESQAQFHWQNLESVKYALDNSSMPHQQVKQLISAIDTLQRDLQLGLRIDTIAPKQSN
;
A
#
# COMPACT_ATOMS: atom_id res chain seq x y z
N MET A 1 28.89 -0.07 55.69
CA MET A 1 27.65 0.47 55.06
C MET A 1 27.97 0.81 53.61
N GLU A 2 28.08 -0.18 52.71
CA GLU A 2 28.48 0.07 51.31
C GLU A 2 27.54 -0.57 50.26
N GLY A 3 26.51 -1.29 50.70
CA GLY A 3 25.58 -1.99 49.80
C GLY A 3 24.48 -1.11 49.18
N GLY A 4 24.21 0.08 49.72
CA GLY A 4 23.10 0.93 49.28
C GLY A 4 23.35 1.70 47.96
N GLY A 5 24.60 2.11 47.71
CA GLY A 5 24.95 2.91 46.53
C GLY A 5 24.91 2.11 45.23
N MET A 6 25.36 0.84 45.25
CA MET A 6 25.41 -0.01 44.05
C MET A 6 24.03 -0.44 43.53
N ILE A 7 23.03 -0.56 44.41
CA ILE A 7 21.65 -0.91 44.03
C ILE A 7 20.97 0.29 43.37
N PHE A 8 21.24 1.52 43.86
CA PHE A 8 20.64 2.74 43.35
C PHE A 8 21.10 3.09 41.92
N ILE A 9 22.38 2.83 41.61
CA ILE A 9 22.95 3.04 40.27
C ILE A 9 22.34 2.08 39.24
N ASN A 10 22.16 0.80 39.60
CA ASN A 10 21.53 -0.19 38.72
C ASN A 10 20.05 0.13 38.43
N LEU A 11 19.33 0.67 39.42
CA LEU A 11 17.94 1.08 39.25
C LEU A 11 17.79 2.26 38.28
N HIS A 12 18.69 3.26 38.38
CA HIS A 12 18.73 4.37 37.42
C HIS A 12 19.11 3.90 36.02
N PHE A 13 20.13 3.03 35.90
CA PHE A 13 20.58 2.48 34.63
C PHE A 13 19.47 1.67 33.91
N MET A 14 18.71 0.84 34.65
CA MET A 14 17.56 0.12 34.08
C MET A 14 16.47 1.05 33.55
N LYS A 15 16.18 2.16 34.26
CA LYS A 15 15.17 3.15 33.83
C LYS A 15 15.59 3.83 32.53
N TYR A 16 16.86 4.19 32.37
CA TYR A 16 17.35 4.79 31.13
C TYR A 16 17.29 3.82 29.94
N ILE A 17 17.58 2.54 30.15
CA ILE A 17 17.40 1.51 29.11
C ILE A 17 15.93 1.39 28.70
N LEU A 18 15.01 1.38 29.67
CA LEU A 18 13.57 1.29 29.41
C LEU A 18 13.05 2.52 28.65
N ILE A 19 13.56 3.71 28.98
CA ILE A 19 13.25 4.96 28.28
C ILE A 19 13.79 4.95 26.84
N CYS A 20 15.03 4.51 26.62
CA CYS A 20 15.59 4.37 25.27
C CYS A 20 14.79 3.37 24.42
N LEU A 21 14.39 2.24 25.00
CA LEU A 21 13.56 1.24 24.32
C LEU A 21 12.20 1.83 23.93
N LEU A 22 11.58 2.61 24.82
CA LEU A 22 10.30 3.26 24.58
C LEU A 22 10.38 4.27 23.41
N ILE A 23 11.42 5.11 23.39
CA ILE A 23 11.65 6.08 22.32
C ILE A 23 11.85 5.37 20.97
N LEU A 24 12.59 4.26 20.97
CA LEU A 24 12.83 3.46 19.77
C LEU A 24 11.53 2.82 19.25
N CYS A 25 10.68 2.31 20.14
CA CYS A 25 9.36 1.78 19.77
C CYS A 25 8.43 2.86 19.16
N ILE A 26 8.43 4.07 19.70
CA ILE A 26 7.58 5.17 19.18
C ILE A 26 8.06 5.63 17.79
N SER A 27 9.38 5.61 17.55
CA SER A 27 9.96 5.99 16.26
C SER A 27 9.70 5.00 15.12
N GLY A 28 9.21 3.78 15.43
CA GLY A 28 8.92 2.73 14.46
C GLY A 28 7.60 2.90 13.70
N PHE A 29 6.71 3.81 14.13
CA PHE A 29 5.46 4.07 13.43
C PHE A 29 5.69 4.91 12.17
N ARG A 30 6.05 4.25 11.07
CA ARG A 30 5.93 4.84 9.73
C ARG A 30 4.48 4.71 9.27
N SER A 31 3.75 5.83 9.28
CA SER A 31 2.41 5.91 8.69
C SER A 31 2.54 5.96 7.16
N GLU A 32 2.25 4.84 6.50
CA GLU A 32 2.05 4.82 5.05
C GLU A 32 0.73 5.54 4.72
N ARG A 33 0.80 6.57 3.87
CA ARG A 33 -0.37 7.32 3.42
C ARG A 33 -1.03 6.52 2.29
N PHE A 34 -2.08 5.77 2.62
CA PHE A 34 -2.92 5.12 1.63
C PHE A 34 -3.88 6.16 1.02
N TYR A 35 -3.71 6.48 -0.26
CA TYR A 35 -4.66 7.27 -1.03
C TYR A 35 -5.70 6.32 -1.63
N HIS A 36 -6.92 6.36 -1.09
CA HIS A 36 -8.03 5.57 -1.61
C HIS A 36 -8.75 6.35 -2.71
N PHE A 37 -8.56 5.95 -3.97
CA PHE A 37 -9.28 6.52 -5.11
C PHE A 37 -10.47 5.62 -5.44
N SER A 38 -11.66 6.01 -4.98
CA SER A 38 -12.89 5.29 -5.29
C SER A 38 -13.41 5.71 -6.66
N LEU A 39 -13.59 4.73 -7.54
CA LEU A 39 -14.11 4.90 -8.88
C LEU A 39 -15.57 4.45 -8.92
N ARG A 40 -16.42 5.21 -9.61
CA ARG A 40 -17.77 4.72 -9.93
C ARG A 40 -17.67 3.61 -10.98
N GLU A 41 -18.59 2.65 -10.93
CA GLU A 41 -18.71 1.54 -11.91
C GLU A 41 -18.62 2.04 -13.36
N SER A 42 -19.35 3.10 -13.70
CA SER A 42 -19.35 3.68 -15.06
C SER A 42 -18.00 4.25 -15.48
N GLN A 43 -17.22 4.80 -14.54
CA GLN A 43 -15.88 5.31 -14.81
C GLN A 43 -14.90 4.16 -14.98
N ALA A 44 -15.00 3.13 -14.14
CA ALA A 44 -14.14 1.95 -14.26
C ALA A 44 -14.38 1.22 -15.59
N GLN A 45 -15.65 1.07 -16.01
CA GLN A 45 -15.99 0.50 -17.31
C GLN A 45 -15.42 1.34 -18.47
N PHE A 46 -15.49 2.68 -18.38
CA PHE A 46 -14.88 3.56 -19.37
C PHE A 46 -13.36 3.37 -19.47
N HIS A 47 -12.67 3.31 -18.33
CA HIS A 47 -11.24 3.06 -18.31
C HIS A 47 -10.88 1.66 -18.84
N TRP A 48 -11.67 0.64 -18.51
CA TRP A 48 -11.50 -0.72 -19.03
C TRP A 48 -11.55 -0.75 -20.57
N GLN A 49 -12.57 -0.12 -21.15
CA GLN A 49 -12.74 -0.08 -22.60
C GLN A 49 -11.60 0.66 -23.31
N ASN A 50 -11.12 1.76 -22.72
CA ASN A 50 -9.98 2.48 -23.27
C ASN A 50 -8.70 1.65 -23.24
N LEU A 51 -8.44 0.91 -22.16
CA LEU A 51 -7.29 0.01 -22.04
C LEU A 51 -7.33 -1.12 -23.09
N GLU A 52 -8.50 -1.72 -23.33
CA GLU A 52 -8.68 -2.72 -24.40
C GLU A 52 -8.45 -2.13 -25.79
N SER A 53 -8.89 -0.89 -26.01
CA SER A 53 -8.67 -0.19 -27.27
C SER A 53 -7.19 0.09 -27.52
N VAL A 54 -6.44 0.41 -26.46
CA VAL A 54 -4.98 0.58 -26.53
C VAL A 54 -4.27 -0.75 -26.79
N LYS A 55 -4.68 -1.86 -26.16
CA LYS A 55 -4.13 -3.20 -26.45
C LYS A 55 -4.29 -3.54 -27.94
N TYR A 56 -5.49 -3.34 -28.47
CA TYR A 56 -5.75 -3.55 -29.90
C TYR A 56 -4.87 -2.67 -30.79
N ALA A 57 -4.70 -1.39 -30.45
CA ALA A 57 -3.82 -0.50 -31.20
C ALA A 57 -2.34 -0.94 -31.15
N LEU A 58 -1.88 -1.43 -29.99
CA LEU A 58 -0.51 -1.95 -29.81
C LEU A 58 -0.27 -3.23 -30.63
N ASP A 59 -1.23 -4.16 -30.65
CA ASP A 59 -1.13 -5.39 -31.44
C ASP A 59 -1.05 -5.12 -32.95
N ASN A 60 -1.70 -4.06 -33.42
CA ASN A 60 -1.67 -3.64 -34.83
C ASN A 60 -0.55 -2.62 -35.14
N SER A 61 0.25 -2.24 -34.15
CA SER A 61 1.34 -1.28 -34.35
C SER A 61 2.55 -1.91 -35.02
N SER A 62 3.41 -1.08 -35.61
CA SER A 62 4.70 -1.50 -36.17
C SER A 62 5.80 -1.69 -35.11
N MET A 63 5.44 -1.77 -33.83
CA MET A 63 6.39 -1.89 -32.72
C MET A 63 7.01 -3.29 -32.66
N PRO A 64 8.23 -3.43 -32.11
CA PRO A 64 8.83 -4.74 -31.89
C PRO A 64 7.96 -5.60 -30.96
N HIS A 65 7.77 -6.88 -31.31
CA HIS A 65 6.88 -7.79 -30.58
C HIS A 65 7.16 -7.86 -29.07
N GLN A 66 8.44 -7.79 -28.66
CA GLN A 66 8.82 -7.78 -27.24
C GLN A 66 8.31 -6.53 -26.51
N GLN A 67 8.33 -5.36 -27.16
CA GLN A 67 7.82 -4.11 -26.57
C GLN A 67 6.30 -4.13 -26.47
N VAL A 68 5.62 -4.65 -27.50
CA VAL A 68 4.16 -4.85 -27.48
C VAL A 68 3.76 -5.74 -26.31
N LYS A 69 4.44 -6.87 -26.12
CA LYS A 69 4.18 -7.79 -25.00
C LYS A 69 4.41 -7.14 -23.63
N GLN A 70 5.47 -6.34 -23.49
CA GLN A 70 5.73 -5.61 -22.23
C GLN A 70 4.62 -4.61 -21.92
N LEU A 71 4.16 -3.86 -22.93
CA LEU A 71 3.08 -2.88 -22.76
C LEU A 71 1.73 -3.55 -22.47
N ILE A 72 1.40 -4.63 -23.17
CA ILE A 72 0.18 -5.42 -22.90
C ILE A 72 0.22 -5.97 -21.47
N SER A 73 1.35 -6.52 -21.02
CA SER A 73 1.50 -7.00 -19.64
C SER A 73 1.34 -5.89 -18.60
N ALA A 74 1.76 -4.66 -18.91
CA ALA A 74 1.54 -3.51 -18.03
C ALA A 74 0.05 -3.12 -18.00
N ILE A 75 -0.63 -3.13 -19.16
CA ILE A 75 -2.07 -2.87 -19.24
C ILE A 75 -2.88 -3.93 -18.47
N ASP A 76 -2.54 -5.21 -18.61
CA ASP A 76 -3.21 -6.30 -17.89
C ASP A 76 -3.03 -6.16 -16.37
N THR A 77 -1.91 -5.60 -15.92
CA THR A 77 -1.68 -5.29 -14.50
C THR A 77 -2.60 -4.15 -14.04
N LEU A 78 -2.70 -3.07 -14.81
CA LEU A 78 -3.62 -1.97 -14.52
C LEU A 78 -5.09 -2.42 -14.48
N GLN A 79 -5.48 -3.30 -15.40
CA GLN A 79 -6.81 -3.91 -15.43
C GLN A 79 -7.09 -4.75 -14.19
N ARG A 80 -6.11 -5.55 -13.74
CA ARG A 80 -6.21 -6.33 -12.50
C ARG A 80 -6.38 -5.42 -11.28
N ASP A 81 -5.60 -4.35 -11.19
CA ASP A 81 -5.69 -3.39 -10.07
C ASP A 81 -7.03 -2.67 -10.05
N LEU A 82 -7.57 -2.31 -11.23
CA LEU A 82 -8.90 -1.72 -11.37
C LEU A 82 -10.00 -2.67 -10.86
N GLN A 83 -9.93 -3.96 -11.21
CA GLN A 83 -10.87 -4.97 -10.73
C GLN A 83 -10.79 -5.17 -9.21
N LEU A 84 -9.58 -5.16 -8.65
CA LEU A 84 -9.39 -5.27 -7.20
C LEU A 84 -10.01 -4.06 -6.48
N GLY A 85 -9.81 -2.84 -7.00
CA GLY A 85 -10.43 -1.63 -6.47
C GLY A 85 -11.96 -1.70 -6.46
N LEU A 86 -12.57 -2.11 -7.57
CA LEU A 86 -14.03 -2.29 -7.67
C LEU A 86 -14.58 -3.31 -6.66
N ARG A 87 -13.87 -4.43 -6.47
CA ARG A 87 -14.31 -5.48 -5.54
C ARG A 87 -14.28 -5.02 -4.08
N ILE A 88 -13.34 -4.15 -3.72
CA ILE A 88 -13.22 -3.58 -2.37
C ILE A 88 -14.36 -2.59 -2.10
N ASP A 89 -14.73 -1.76 -3.09
CA ASP A 89 -15.80 -0.77 -2.95
C ASP A 89 -17.22 -1.35 -2.97
N THR A 90 -17.39 -2.54 -3.56
CA THR A 90 -18.71 -3.22 -3.63
C THR A 90 -19.16 -3.78 -2.28
N ILE A 91 -18.29 -3.82 -1.27
CA ILE A 91 -18.63 -4.23 0.09
C ILE A 91 -19.33 -3.04 0.78
N ALA A 92 -20.64 -2.93 0.57
CA ALA A 92 -21.47 -1.85 1.09
C ALA A 92 -21.26 -1.60 2.60
N PRO A 93 -21.32 -0.32 3.06
CA PRO A 93 -21.24 -0.01 4.48
C PRO A 93 -22.41 -0.68 5.21
N LYS A 94 -22.07 -1.39 6.30
CA LYS A 94 -23.02 -1.92 7.28
C LYS A 94 -24.06 -0.85 7.62
N GLN A 95 -25.30 -1.03 7.18
CA GLN A 95 -26.42 -0.21 7.63
C GLN A 95 -26.57 -0.39 9.14
N SER A 96 -26.36 0.66 9.92
CA SER A 96 -26.84 0.70 11.30
C SER A 96 -28.30 1.17 11.26
N ASN A 97 -29.21 0.28 11.66
CA ASN A 97 -30.58 0.65 12.04
C ASN A 97 -30.58 1.63 13.21
#